data_AF-A0A0C2GLT3-F1
#
_entry.id   AF-A0A0C2GLT3-F1
#
_cell.length_a   1.000
_cell.length_b   1.000
_cell.length_c   1.000
_cell.angle_alpha   90.00
_cell.angle_beta   90.00
_cell.angle_gamma   90.00
#
_symmetry.space_group_name_H-M   'P 1'
#
loop_
_entity.id
_entity.type
_entity.pdbx_description
1 polymer ?
#
loop_
_entity_poly.entity_id
_entity_poly.type
_entity_poly.pdbx_seq_one_letter_code
_entity_poly.pdbx_strand_id
1 'polypeptide(L)'
;VISELDEPNSADFIAVISQRLGASHFRMKVWFQAENWLCVKNCLLDTIMAALQVKKTTSFACGKTINMSHKKGREVWYKVIQFVIQNMKKGFLAEALSADNTSTSSSSSE
;
A
#
# COMPACT_ATOMS: atom_id res chain seq x y z
N VAL A 1 1.13 -4.97 12.63
CA VAL A 1 0.92 -4.30 11.32
C VAL A 1 -0.37 -3.48 11.26
N ILE A 2 -1.59 -4.06 11.24
CA ILE A 2 -2.84 -3.23 11.29
C ILE A 2 -3.07 -2.61 12.68
N SER A 3 -2.68 -3.33 13.74
CA SER A 3 -2.76 -2.89 15.14
C SER A 3 -1.92 -1.65 15.46
N GLU A 4 -1.00 -1.26 14.57
CA GLU A 4 -0.11 -0.12 14.74
C GLU A 4 -0.61 1.12 14.00
N LEU A 5 -1.75 1.06 13.29
CA LEU A 5 -2.31 2.20 12.55
C LEU A 5 -2.72 3.37 13.46
N ASP A 6 -3.03 3.10 14.73
CA ASP A 6 -3.41 4.12 15.72
C ASP A 6 -2.21 4.73 16.46
N GLU A 7 -0.99 4.22 16.22
CA GLU A 7 0.21 4.74 16.87
C GLU A 7 0.63 6.10 16.26
N PRO A 8 1.15 7.04 17.07
CA PRO A 8 1.78 8.24 16.54
C PRO A 8 2.95 7.79 15.65
N ASN A 9 2.93 8.19 14.37
CA ASN A 9 3.89 7.84 13.30
C ASN A 9 3.56 6.59 12.45
N SER A 10 2.40 5.97 12.62
CA SER A 10 2.00 4.81 11.81
C SER A 10 2.04 5.08 10.30
N ALA A 11 1.61 6.28 9.88
CA ALA A 11 1.62 6.71 8.49
C ALA A 11 3.04 6.78 7.89
N ASP A 12 4.00 7.32 8.65
CA ASP A 12 5.40 7.41 8.21
C ASP A 12 6.05 6.04 8.13
N PHE A 13 5.79 5.18 9.11
CA PHE A 13 6.27 3.80 9.10
C PHE A 13 5.73 3.02 7.88
N ILE A 14 4.43 3.14 7.61
CA ILE A 14 3.80 2.54 6.43
C ILE A 14 4.41 3.10 5.15
N ALA A 15 4.67 4.41 5.08
CA ALA A 15 5.31 5.03 3.94
C ALA A 15 6.71 4.45 3.70
N VAL A 16 7.53 4.33 4.74
CA VAL A 16 8.89 3.76 4.66
C VAL A 16 8.86 2.30 4.21
N ILE A 17 8.02 1.45 4.81
CA ILE A 17 7.89 0.05 4.40
C ILE A 17 7.42 -0.05 2.94
N SER A 18 6.41 0.74 2.57
CA SER A 18 5.88 0.74 1.20
C SER A 18 6.94 1.16 0.19
N GLN A 19 7.75 2.18 0.50
CA GLN A 19 8.87 2.59 -0.35
C GLN A 19 9.92 1.49 -0.50
N ARG A 20 10.33 0.83 0.60
CA ARG A 20 11.27 -0.29 0.55
C ARG A 20 10.74 -1.45 -0.29
N LEU A 21 9.45 -1.74 -0.20
CA LEU A 21 8.79 -2.76 -1.01
C LEU A 21 8.80 -2.38 -2.50
N GLY A 22 8.52 -1.11 -2.83
CA GLY A 22 8.63 -0.59 -4.19
C GLY A 22 10.02 -0.70 -4.77
N ALA A 23 11.05 -0.31 -4.00
CA ALA A 23 12.45 -0.47 -4.38
C ALA A 23 12.83 -1.93 -4.64
N SER A 24 12.34 -2.85 -3.79
CA SER A 24 12.53 -4.29 -3.99
C SER A 24 11.90 -4.79 -5.30
N HIS A 25 10.72 -4.31 -5.69
CA HIS A 25 10.09 -4.71 -6.95
C HIS A 25 10.95 -4.31 -8.16
N PHE A 26 11.57 -3.12 -8.12
CA PHE A 26 12.50 -2.69 -9.16
C PHE A 26 13.71 -3.63 -9.23
N ARG A 27 14.36 -3.93 -8.10
CA ARG A 27 15.51 -4.85 -8.04
C ARG A 27 15.19 -6.26 -8.53
N MET A 28 13.95 -6.71 -8.32
CA MET A 28 13.44 -7.99 -8.82
C MET A 28 13.04 -7.96 -10.30
N LYS A 29 13.25 -6.83 -11.00
CA LYS A 29 12.87 -6.60 -12.41
C LYS A 29 11.37 -6.79 -12.67
N VAL A 30 10.54 -6.48 -11.67
CA VAL A 30 9.08 -6.49 -11.80
C VAL A 30 8.61 -5.11 -12.23
N TRP A 31 7.94 -5.02 -13.37
CA TRP A 31 7.50 -3.74 -13.92
C TRP A 31 6.32 -3.13 -13.14
N PHE A 32 6.36 -1.82 -12.92
CA PHE A 32 5.29 -1.08 -12.26
C PHE A 32 4.14 -0.74 -13.23
N GLN A 33 3.50 -1.75 -13.83
CA GLN A 33 2.41 -1.55 -14.81
C GLN A 33 1.10 -1.15 -14.14
N ALA A 34 0.43 -0.12 -14.68
CA ALA A 34 -0.80 0.43 -14.11
C ALA A 34 -1.92 -0.61 -13.93
N GLU A 35 -2.06 -1.55 -14.88
CA GLU A 35 -3.07 -2.60 -14.87
C GLU A 35 -2.87 -3.57 -13.70
N ASN A 36 -1.63 -3.96 -13.41
CA ASN A 36 -1.31 -4.85 -12.29
C ASN A 36 -1.66 -4.18 -10.95
N TRP A 37 -1.34 -2.90 -10.78
CA TRP A 37 -1.68 -2.16 -9.55
C TRP A 37 -3.17 -1.91 -9.40
N LEU A 38 -3.89 -1.71 -10.50
CA LEU A 38 -5.35 -1.63 -10.49
C LEU A 38 -5.97 -2.96 -10.04
N CYS A 39 -5.46 -4.08 -10.55
CA CYS A 39 -5.86 -5.42 -10.14
C CYS A 39 -5.60 -5.64 -8.64
N VAL A 40 -4.38 -5.38 -8.17
CA VAL A 40 -4.01 -5.48 -6.75
C VAL A 40 -4.93 -4.63 -5.88
N LYS A 41 -5.20 -3.37 -6.28
CA LYS A 41 -6.09 -2.47 -5.54
C LYS A 41 -7.50 -3.03 -5.40
N ASN A 42 -8.09 -3.51 -6.50
CA ASN A 42 -9.45 -4.02 -6.52
C ASN A 42 -9.56 -5.32 -5.73
N CYS A 43 -8.67 -6.29 -5.98
CA CYS A 43 -8.65 -7.58 -5.28
C CYS A 43 -8.45 -7.41 -3.77
N LEU A 44 -7.52 -6.53 -3.36
CA LEU A 44 -7.27 -6.27 -1.94
C LEU A 44 -8.47 -5.58 -1.27
N LEU A 45 -9.06 -4.57 -1.92
CA LEU A 45 -10.23 -3.88 -1.41
C LEU A 45 -11.40 -4.85 -1.22
N ASP A 46 -11.71 -5.67 -2.22
CA ASP A 46 -12.83 -6.61 -2.14
C ASP A 46 -12.58 -7.69 -1.08
N THR A 47 -11.34 -8.17 -0.93
CA THR A 47 -10.95 -9.11 0.14
C THR A 47 -11.15 -8.49 1.52
N ILE A 48 -10.70 -7.24 1.72
CA ILE A 48 -10.86 -6.53 3.01
C ILE A 48 -12.35 -6.32 3.30
N MET A 49 -13.13 -5.88 2.32
CA MET A 49 -14.57 -5.67 2.49
C MET A 49 -15.29 -6.98 2.83
N ALA A 50 -14.94 -8.09 2.19
CA ALA A 50 -15.47 -9.41 2.51
C ALA A 50 -15.12 -9.83 3.95
N ALA A 51 -13.85 -9.69 4.36
CA ALA A 51 -13.41 -10.03 5.71
C ALA A 51 -14.11 -9.19 6.81
N LEU A 52 -14.35 -7.91 6.54
CA LEU A 52 -15.09 -7.03 7.45
C LEU A 52 -16.56 -7.41 7.56
N GLN A 53 -17.19 -7.92 6.49
CA GLN A 53 -18.55 -8.44 6.54
C GLN A 53 -18.63 -9.73 7.35
N VAL A 54 -17.64 -10.62 7.23
CA VAL A 54 -17.55 -11.86 8.05
C VAL A 54 -17.40 -11.52 9.54
N LYS A 55 -16.73 -10.42 9.91
CA LYS A 55 -16.60 -9.97 11.30
C LYS A 55 -17.85 -9.31 11.89
N LYS A 56 -18.87 -8.97 11.09
CA LYS A 56 -20.11 -8.35 11.59
C LYS A 56 -21.03 -9.30 12.37
N THR A 57 -20.71 -10.59 12.47
CA THR A 57 -21.52 -11.58 13.20
C THR A 57 -21.31 -11.60 14.72
N THR A 58 -20.35 -10.87 15.31
CA THR A 58 -20.08 -10.95 16.76
C THR A 58 -19.56 -9.66 17.41
N SER A 59 -20.27 -8.54 17.30
CA SER A 59 -20.03 -7.40 18.20
C SER A 59 -21.32 -6.83 18.76
N PHE A 60 -21.78 -7.42 19.86
CA PHE A 60 -22.72 -6.81 20.80
C PHE A 60 -21.90 -6.16 21.92
N ALA A 61 -21.76 -4.84 21.89
CA ALA A 61 -21.31 -4.06 23.04
C ALA A 61 -22.24 -2.85 23.20
N CYS A 62 -22.96 -2.81 24.32
CA CYS A 62 -23.69 -1.63 24.82
C CYS A 62 -24.75 -1.00 23.88
N GLY A 63 -25.56 -1.81 23.21
CA GLY A 63 -26.82 -1.37 22.58
C GLY A 63 -26.73 -0.38 21.40
N LYS A 64 -25.53 0.03 20.99
CA LYS A 64 -25.32 0.87 19.80
C LYS A 64 -24.44 0.14 18.80
N THR A 65 -25.06 -0.32 17.73
CA THR A 65 -24.35 -0.83 16.55
C THR A 65 -23.64 0.34 15.87
N ILE A 66 -22.32 0.46 16.04
CA ILE A 66 -21.51 1.32 15.17
C ILE A 66 -21.40 0.60 13.83
N ASN A 67 -22.43 0.73 13.00
CA ASN A 67 -22.43 0.21 11.65
C ASN A 67 -21.71 1.25 10.76
N MET A 68 -20.40 1.09 10.58
CA MET A 68 -19.72 1.82 9.49
C MET A 68 -20.42 1.40 8.19
N SER A 69 -21.02 2.37 7.49
CA SER A 69 -21.72 2.09 6.25
C SER A 69 -20.73 1.44 5.27
N HIS A 70 -21.19 0.41 4.55
CA HIS A 70 -20.34 -0.34 3.62
C HIS A 70 -19.62 0.59 2.63
N LYS A 71 -20.30 1.66 2.20
CA LYS A 71 -19.75 2.73 1.37
C LYS A 71 -18.59 3.47 2.05
N LYS A 72 -18.78 3.92 3.30
CA LYS A 72 -17.75 4.65 4.05
C LYS A 72 -16.54 3.77 4.37
N GLY A 73 -16.76 2.50 4.70
CA GLY A 73 -15.68 1.52 4.89
C GLY A 73 -14.84 1.35 3.62
N ARG A 74 -15.51 1.20 2.47
CA ARG A 74 -14.84 1.09 1.16
C ARG A 74 -14.00 2.32 0.85
N GLU A 75 -14.53 3.53 1.08
CA GLU A 75 -13.81 4.78 0.84
C GLU A 75 -12.55 4.92 1.72
N VAL A 76 -12.63 4.54 3.00
CA VAL A 76 -11.47 4.57 3.90
C VAL A 76 -10.38 3.60 3.45
N TRP A 77 -10.75 2.35 3.19
CA TRP A 77 -9.78 1.34 2.74
C TRP A 77 -9.20 1.65 1.38
N TYR A 78 -9.99 2.24 0.48
CA TYR A 78 -9.49 2.74 -0.79
C TYR A 78 -8.36 3.75 -0.59
N LYS A 79 -8.51 4.71 0.33
CA LYS A 79 -7.47 5.70 0.63
C LYS A 79 -6.21 5.07 1.21
N VAL A 80 -6.36 4.08 2.11
CA VAL A 80 -5.21 3.36 2.69
C VAL A 80 -4.44 2.60 1.61
N ILE A 81 -5.14 1.83 0.77
CA ILE A 81 -4.50 1.07 -0.32
C ILE A 81 -3.83 2.02 -1.31
N GLN A 82 -4.49 3.13 -1.65
CA GLN A 82 -3.94 4.15 -2.54
C GLN A 82 -2.66 4.77 -1.96
N PHE A 83 -2.62 5.05 -0.65
CA PHE A 83 -1.44 5.58 0.03
C PHE A 83 -0.25 4.60 -0.03
N VAL A 84 -0.49 3.30 0.17
CA VAL A 84 0.52 2.25 0.04
C VAL A 84 1.06 2.20 -1.38
N ILE A 85 0.18 2.11 -2.40
CA ILE A 85 0.59 2.04 -3.82
C ILE A 85 1.39 3.27 -4.23
N GLN A 86 0.99 4.47 -3.79
CA GLN A 86 1.72 5.70 -4.08
C GLN A 86 3.13 5.68 -3.49
N ASN A 87 3.30 5.23 -2.24
CA ASN A 87 4.62 5.12 -1.63
C ASN A 87 5.46 4.00 -2.24
N MET A 88 4.86 2.88 -2.64
CA MET A 88 5.55 1.86 -3.45
C MET A 88 6.07 2.45 -4.76
N LYS A 89 5.24 3.22 -5.49
CA LYS A 89 5.68 3.89 -6.72
C LYS A 89 6.85 4.83 -6.48
N LYS A 90 6.82 5.62 -5.39
CA LYS A 90 7.93 6.52 -5.02
C LYS A 90 9.24 5.76 -4.82
N GLY A 91 9.21 4.67 -4.03
CA GLY A 91 10.41 3.86 -3.77
C GLY A 91 10.92 3.14 -5.02
N PHE A 92 10.02 2.65 -5.87
CA PHE A 92 10.36 2.05 -7.16
C PHE A 92 11.11 3.03 -8.07
N LEU A 93 10.59 4.25 -8.22
CA LEU A 93 11.19 5.29 -9.07
C LEU A 93 12.53 5.78 -8.52
N ALA A 94 12.65 5.94 -7.21
CA ALA A 94 13.90 6.37 -6.57
C ALA A 94 15.04 5.35 -6.80
N GLU A 95 14.74 4.05 -6.70
CA GLU A 95 15.70 2.98 -6.98
C GLU A 95 16.08 2.94 -8.47
N ALA A 96 15.12 3.15 -9.38
CA ALA A 96 15.37 3.22 -10.82
C ALA A 96 16.34 4.36 -11.19
N LEU A 97 16.08 5.56 -10.69
CA LEU A 97 16.93 6.73 -10.92
C LEU A 97 18.35 6.53 -10.35
N SER A 98 18.47 5.84 -9.22
CA SER A 98 19.77 5.54 -8.60
C SER A 98 20.58 4.54 -9.41
N ALA A 99 19.92 3.55 -10.01
CA ALA A 99 20.57 2.56 -10.89
C ALA A 99 21.11 3.21 -12.17
N ASP A 100 20.36 4.13 -12.78
CA ASP A 100 20.78 4.86 -14.00
C ASP A 100 21.99 5.79 -13.77
N ASN A 101 22.08 6.40 -12.58
CA ASN A 101 23.24 7.22 -12.22
C ASN A 101 24.52 6.39 -12.00
N THR A 102 24.37 5.13 -11.63
CA THR A 102 25.49 4.20 -11.41
C THR A 102 26.06 3.68 -12.74
N SER A 103 25.22 3.47 -13.75
CA SER A 103 25.65 3.09 -15.10
C SER A 103 26.29 4.24 -15.89
N THR A 104 25.94 5.49 -15.59
CA THR A 104 26.50 6.66 -16.29
C THR A 104 27.89 7.03 -15.77
N SER A 105 28.16 6.84 -14.48
CA SER A 105 29.45 7.17 -13.86
C SER A 105 30.57 6.17 -14.20
N SER A 106 30.24 4.93 -14.57
CA SER A 106 31.21 3.92 -15.02
C SER A 106 31.63 4.05 -16.49
N SER A 107 30.94 4.89 -17.28
CA SER A 107 31.22 5.07 -18.72
C SER A 107 32.14 6.27 -19.03
N SER A 108 32.55 7.04 -18.01
CA SER A 108 33.38 8.25 -18.17
C SER A 108 34.85 8.01 -17.79
N SER A 109 35.32 6.76 -17.82
CA SER A 109 36.69 6.37 -17.49
C SER A 109 37.28 5.51 -18.60
N GLU A 110 37.47 6.09 -19.78
CA GLU A 110 38.36 5.59 -20.85
C GLU A 110 39.14 6.77 -21.45
#